data_AF-A0A0F3GSM6-F1
#
_entry.id   AF-A0A0F3GSM6-F1
#
_cell.length_a   1.000
_cell.length_b   1.000
_cell.length_c   1.000
_cell.angle_alpha   90.00
_cell.angle_beta   90.00
_cell.angle_gamma   90.00
#
_symmetry.space_group_name_H-M   'P 1'
#
loop_
_entity.id
_entity.type
_entity.pdbx_description
1 polymer ?
#
loop_
_entity_poly.entity_id
_entity_poly.type
_entity_poly.pdbx_seq_one_letter_code
_entity_poly.pdbx_strand_id
1 'polypeptide(L)'
;MKALLIFFGLVLSTAIAVDAADSSFTQADRDRMIRLEEGLKATNQRLDDNLKAINQRFDAVSQRIDDLRGVMYIMISVTISGTFFLIGFVLWDRRTTLAPVAKTTRELEVLTEKLTLVMKEKAQNDPDLKKALKHA
;
A
#
# COMPACT_ATOMS: atom_id res chain seq x y z
N MET A 1 65.66 -11.52 -76.27
CA MET A 1 64.39 -12.17 -75.87
C MET A 1 64.46 -12.88 -74.52
N LYS A 2 65.50 -13.67 -74.20
CA LYS A 2 65.63 -14.37 -72.90
C LYS A 2 65.66 -13.44 -71.68
N ALA A 3 66.41 -12.33 -71.72
CA ALA A 3 66.48 -11.37 -70.62
C ALA A 3 65.15 -10.66 -70.32
N LEU A 4 64.33 -10.43 -71.36
CA LEU A 4 63.04 -9.76 -71.25
C LEU A 4 61.99 -10.68 -70.59
N LEU A 5 62.06 -11.99 -70.88
CA LEU A 5 61.23 -13.01 -70.22
C LEU A 5 61.58 -13.18 -68.74
N ILE A 6 62.86 -13.10 -68.38
CA ILE A 6 63.31 -13.17 -66.98
C ILE A 6 62.82 -11.95 -66.21
N PHE A 7 62.92 -10.76 -66.80
CA PHE A 7 62.46 -9.53 -66.17
C PHE A 7 60.93 -9.52 -65.99
N PHE A 8 60.18 -9.98 -66.99
CA PHE A 8 58.73 -10.13 -66.90
C PHE A 8 58.32 -11.14 -65.83
N GLY A 9 59.02 -12.27 -65.73
CA GLY A 9 58.81 -13.27 -64.68
C GLY A 9 59.11 -12.74 -63.27
N LEU A 10 60.15 -11.91 -63.12
CA LEU A 10 60.50 -11.28 -61.83
C LEU A 10 59.42 -10.28 -61.40
N VAL A 11 58.94 -9.43 -62.34
CA VAL A 11 57.86 -8.47 -62.09
C VAL A 11 56.55 -9.18 -61.74
N LEU A 12 56.24 -10.29 -62.43
CA LEU A 12 55.06 -11.09 -62.14
C LEU A 12 55.15 -11.77 -60.76
N SER A 13 56.33 -12.23 -60.36
CA SER A 13 56.55 -12.79 -59.03
C SER A 13 56.41 -11.73 -57.92
N THR A 14 56.83 -10.49 -58.17
CA THR A 14 56.64 -9.40 -57.19
C THR A 14 55.18 -8.95 -57.11
N ALA A 15 54.41 -9.01 -58.20
CA ALA A 15 53.00 -8.66 -58.20
C ALA A 15 52.14 -9.65 -57.36
N ILE A 16 52.48 -10.95 -57.39
CA ILE A 16 51.76 -11.98 -56.61
C ILE A 16 52.08 -11.89 -55.11
N ALA A 17 53.29 -11.43 -54.73
CA ALA A 17 53.70 -11.35 -53.33
C ALA A 17 53.11 -10.15 -52.57
N VAL A 18 52.64 -9.11 -53.27
CA VAL A 18 52.10 -7.88 -52.65
C VAL A 18 50.70 -8.08 -52.06
N ASP A 19 49.93 -9.06 -52.56
CA ASP A 19 48.56 -9.33 -52.11
C ASP A 19 48.48 -10.29 -50.89
N ALA A 20 49.59 -10.88 -50.47
CA ALA A 20 49.62 -11.87 -49.39
C ALA A 20 49.81 -11.25 -47.98
N ALA A 21 50.05 -9.94 -47.89
CA ALA A 21 50.37 -9.25 -46.63
C ALA A 21 49.19 -8.50 -46.00
N ASP A 22 47.99 -8.58 -46.57
CA ASP A 22 46.78 -7.91 -46.05
C ASP A 22 45.82 -8.88 -45.33
N SER A 23 46.35 -9.74 -44.46
CA SER A 23 45.49 -10.48 -43.52
C SER A 23 45.29 -9.64 -42.24
N SER A 24 44.42 -8.65 -42.34
CA SER A 24 43.98 -7.72 -41.28
C SER A 24 43.17 -8.38 -40.13
N PHE A 25 43.39 -9.67 -39.87
CA PHE A 25 42.85 -10.37 -38.71
C PHE A 25 43.77 -11.53 -38.31
N THR A 26 44.65 -11.29 -37.34
CA THR A 26 45.67 -12.26 -36.93
C THR A 26 45.05 -13.41 -36.12
N GLN A 27 45.78 -14.51 -35.95
CA GLN A 27 45.33 -15.62 -35.09
C GLN A 27 45.15 -15.16 -33.62
N ALA A 28 45.98 -14.22 -33.15
CA ALA A 28 45.85 -13.63 -31.84
C ALA A 28 44.55 -12.83 -31.65
N ASP A 29 44.05 -12.18 -32.71
CA ASP A 29 42.78 -11.45 -32.69
C ASP A 29 41.58 -12.41 -32.61
N ARG A 30 41.66 -13.56 -33.29
CA ARG A 30 40.66 -14.64 -33.16
C ARG A 30 40.60 -15.18 -31.75
N ASP A 31 41.74 -15.48 -31.13
CA ASP A 31 41.80 -15.99 -29.76
C ASP A 31 41.36 -14.96 -28.71
N ARG A 32 41.51 -13.66 -29.00
CA ARG A 32 40.97 -12.58 -28.16
C ARG A 32 39.45 -12.49 -28.30
N MET A 33 38.91 -12.58 -29.51
CA MET A 33 37.46 -12.60 -29.72
C MET A 33 36.80 -13.78 -29.01
N ILE A 34 37.34 -15.00 -29.15
CA ILE A 34 36.78 -16.19 -28.50
C ILE A 34 36.72 -16.00 -26.98
N ARG A 35 37.80 -15.49 -26.35
CA ARG A 35 37.81 -15.19 -24.91
C ARG A 35 36.81 -14.11 -24.51
N LEU A 36 36.62 -13.09 -25.37
CA LEU A 36 35.62 -12.05 -25.13
C LEU A 36 34.20 -12.61 -25.25
N GLU A 37 33.92 -13.46 -26.24
CA GLU A 37 32.63 -14.14 -26.39
C GLU A 37 32.33 -15.05 -25.20
N GLU A 38 33.32 -15.81 -24.73
CA GLU A 38 33.20 -16.62 -23.52
C GLU A 38 32.96 -15.76 -22.27
N GLY A 39 33.69 -14.65 -22.12
CA GLY A 39 33.50 -13.69 -21.03
C GLY A 39 32.13 -13.02 -21.06
N LEU A 40 31.64 -12.67 -22.24
CA LEU A 40 30.28 -12.13 -22.44
C LEU A 40 29.22 -13.18 -22.13
N LYS A 41 29.40 -14.42 -22.58
CA LYS A 41 28.48 -15.52 -22.29
C LYS A 41 28.41 -15.82 -20.79
N ALA A 42 29.55 -15.86 -20.11
CA ALA A 42 29.60 -16.03 -18.65
C ALA A 42 28.94 -14.84 -17.92
N THR A 43 29.12 -13.62 -18.42
CA THR A 43 28.48 -12.42 -17.85
C THR A 43 26.97 -12.45 -18.05
N ASN A 44 26.49 -12.82 -19.24
CA ASN A 44 25.07 -12.97 -19.54
C ASN A 44 24.43 -14.04 -18.65
N GLN A 45 25.07 -15.20 -18.48
CA GLN A 45 24.57 -16.24 -17.58
C GLN A 45 24.44 -15.74 -16.14
N ARG A 46 25.45 -15.02 -15.63
CA ARG A 46 25.39 -14.43 -14.28
C ARG A 46 24.29 -13.38 -14.16
N LEU A 47 24.05 -12.59 -15.21
CA LEU A 47 22.95 -11.63 -15.24
C LEU A 47 21.60 -12.35 -15.21
N ASP A 48 21.41 -13.38 -16.02
CA ASP A 48 20.18 -14.17 -16.05
C ASP A 48 19.89 -14.82 -14.68
N ASP A 49 20.91 -15.41 -14.05
CA ASP A 49 20.80 -16.01 -12.72
C ASP A 49 20.44 -14.96 -11.66
N ASN A 50 21.07 -13.79 -11.72
CA ASN A 50 20.78 -12.67 -10.81
C ASN A 50 19.35 -12.16 -11.02
N LEU A 51 18.91 -11.98 -12.27
CA LEU A 51 17.56 -11.54 -12.60
C LEU A 51 16.52 -12.55 -12.11
N LYS A 52 16.79 -13.85 -12.27
CA LYS A 52 15.92 -14.92 -11.76
C LYS A 52 15.83 -14.89 -10.23
N ALA A 53 16.96 -14.71 -9.54
CA ALA A 53 16.98 -14.59 -8.08
C ALA A 53 16.25 -13.33 -7.60
N ILE A 54 16.36 -12.21 -8.32
CA ILE A 54 15.62 -10.98 -8.03
C ILE A 54 14.13 -11.19 -8.22
N ASN A 55 13.70 -11.79 -9.34
CA ASN A 55 12.28 -12.07 -9.59
C ASN A 55 11.69 -12.95 -8.50
N GLN A 56 12.38 -14.02 -8.09
CA GLN A 56 11.92 -14.87 -6.99
C GLN A 56 11.72 -14.10 -5.68
N ARG A 57 12.65 -13.18 -5.36
CA ARG A 57 12.52 -12.32 -4.17
C ARG A 57 11.38 -11.33 -4.33
N PHE A 58 11.20 -10.77 -5.51
CA PHE A 58 10.13 -9.83 -5.81
C PHE A 58 8.76 -10.50 -5.69
N ASP A 59 8.59 -11.71 -6.24
CA ASP A 59 7.37 -12.50 -6.12
C ASP A 59 7.04 -12.81 -4.66
N ALA A 60 8.04 -13.23 -3.87
CA ALA A 60 7.87 -13.47 -2.44
C ALA A 60 7.49 -12.20 -1.65
N VAL A 61 8.01 -11.03 -2.04
CA VAL A 61 7.65 -9.74 -1.45
C VAL A 61 6.23 -9.33 -1.85
N SER A 62 5.87 -9.47 -3.12
CA SER A 62 4.53 -9.19 -3.63
C SER A 62 3.48 -10.01 -2.88
N GLN A 63 3.72 -11.30 -2.67
CA GLN A 63 2.80 -12.16 -1.91
C GLN A 63 2.62 -11.66 -0.46
N ARG A 64 3.71 -11.27 0.22
CA ARG A 64 3.62 -10.70 1.57
C ARG A 64 2.88 -9.38 1.60
N ILE A 65 3.06 -8.53 0.59
CA ILE A 65 2.35 -7.25 0.48
C ILE A 65 0.86 -7.49 0.28
N ASP A 66 0.47 -8.47 -0.54
CA ASP A 66 -0.93 -8.80 -0.77
C ASP A 66 -1.60 -9.35 0.50
N ASP A 67 -0.91 -10.22 1.23
CA ASP A 67 -1.38 -10.69 2.55
C ASP A 67 -1.55 -9.51 3.53
N LEU A 68 -0.57 -8.60 3.59
CA LEU A 68 -0.62 -7.42 4.46
C LEU A 68 -1.77 -6.46 4.08
N ARG A 69 -1.97 -6.25 2.78
CA ARG A 69 -3.10 -5.46 2.25
C ARG A 69 -4.42 -6.10 2.63
N GLY A 70 -4.55 -7.42 2.51
CA GLY A 70 -5.74 -8.17 2.94
C GLY A 70 -6.08 -7.91 4.40
N VAL A 71 -5.10 -8.06 5.29
CA VAL A 71 -5.28 -7.78 6.73
C VAL A 71 -5.66 -6.31 6.97
N MET A 72 -4.98 -5.36 6.33
CA MET A 72 -5.31 -3.94 6.47
C MET A 72 -6.74 -3.62 6.02
N TYR A 73 -7.19 -4.19 4.89
CA TYR A 73 -8.56 -4.01 4.44
C TYR A 73 -9.57 -4.57 5.44
N ILE A 74 -9.33 -5.77 5.97
CA ILE A 74 -10.20 -6.37 7.00
C ILE A 74 -10.28 -5.46 8.24
N MET A 75 -9.15 -4.95 8.73
CA MET A 75 -9.11 -4.06 9.90
C MET A 75 -9.87 -2.76 9.68
N ILE A 76 -9.69 -2.13 8.51
CA ILE A 76 -10.42 -0.91 8.14
C ILE A 76 -11.92 -1.21 8.03
N SER A 77 -12.30 -2.28 7.34
CA SER A 77 -13.70 -2.70 7.19
C SER A 77 -14.36 -2.97 8.54
N VAL A 78 -13.71 -3.72 9.44
CA VAL A 78 -14.23 -3.98 10.79
C VAL A 78 -14.42 -2.69 11.58
N THR A 79 -13.47 -1.76 11.49
CA THR A 79 -13.54 -0.49 12.24
C THR A 79 -14.69 0.39 11.73
N ILE A 80 -14.83 0.48 10.41
CA ILE A 80 -15.91 1.22 9.78
C ILE A 80 -17.26 0.57 10.10
N SER A 81 -17.42 -0.73 9.86
CA SER A 81 -18.65 -1.47 10.16
C SER A 81 -19.04 -1.38 11.63
N GLY A 82 -18.08 -1.49 12.56
CA GLY A 82 -18.33 -1.32 13.99
C GLY A 82 -18.80 0.09 14.35
N THR A 83 -18.20 1.12 13.74
CA THR A 83 -18.62 2.51 13.94
C THR A 83 -20.04 2.75 13.43
N PHE A 84 -20.36 2.30 12.22
CA PHE A 84 -21.70 2.40 11.65
C PHE A 84 -22.73 1.59 12.43
N PHE A 85 -22.35 0.42 12.92
CA PHE A 85 -23.20 -0.40 13.79
C PHE A 85 -23.55 0.33 15.08
N LEU A 86 -22.59 0.97 15.74
CA LEU A 86 -22.85 1.77 16.95
C LEU A 86 -23.74 2.97 16.67
N ILE A 87 -23.52 3.70 15.58
CA ILE A 87 -24.38 4.83 15.20
C ILE A 87 -25.81 4.35 14.93
N GLY A 88 -25.96 3.26 14.17
CA GLY A 88 -27.27 2.65 13.91
C GLY A 88 -27.95 2.17 15.19
N PHE A 89 -27.20 1.54 16.10
CA PHE A 89 -27.68 1.06 17.38
C PHE A 89 -28.14 2.21 18.29
N VAL A 90 -27.39 3.31 18.37
CA VAL A 90 -27.76 4.49 19.17
C VAL A 90 -29.02 5.17 18.61
N LEU A 91 -29.15 5.26 17.28
CA LEU A 91 -30.36 5.80 16.66
C LEU A 91 -31.59 4.90 16.91
N TRP A 92 -31.39 3.59 16.97
CA TRP A 92 -32.44 2.63 17.34
C TRP A 92 -32.80 2.72 18.83
N ASP A 93 -31.79 2.74 19.72
CA ASP A 93 -31.96 2.83 21.17
C ASP A 93 -32.82 4.04 21.56
N ARG A 94 -32.51 5.21 20.99
CA ARG A 94 -33.27 6.44 21.22
C ARG A 94 -34.77 6.29 20.91
N ARG A 95 -35.16 5.51 19.90
CA ARG A 95 -36.56 5.28 19.54
C ARG A 95 -37.26 4.31 20.49
N THR A 96 -36.54 3.36 21.09
CA THR A 96 -37.13 2.29 21.93
C THR A 96 -37.10 2.59 23.44
N THR A 97 -36.09 3.29 23.96
CA THR A 97 -35.91 3.52 25.42
C THR A 97 -36.37 4.90 25.91
N LEU A 98 -36.45 5.92 25.05
CA LEU A 98 -36.94 7.26 25.45
C LEU A 98 -38.47 7.34 25.60
N ALA A 99 -39.23 6.44 24.96
CA ALA A 99 -40.69 6.45 25.04
C ALA A 99 -41.24 6.27 26.47
N PRO A 100 -40.71 5.35 27.31
CA PRO A 100 -41.12 5.26 28.71
C PRO A 100 -40.53 6.38 29.58
N VAL A 101 -39.26 6.75 29.38
CA VAL A 101 -38.58 7.78 30.21
C VAL A 101 -39.25 9.15 30.07
N ALA A 102 -39.64 9.54 28.85
CA ALA A 102 -40.34 10.81 28.62
C ALA A 102 -41.73 10.87 29.26
N LYS A 103 -42.39 9.73 29.49
CA LYS A 103 -43.67 9.67 30.21
C LYS A 103 -43.47 9.88 31.71
N THR A 104 -42.46 9.22 32.29
CA THR A 104 -42.16 9.33 33.72
C THR A 104 -41.79 10.76 34.13
N THR A 105 -41.00 11.48 33.32
CA THR A 105 -40.66 12.89 33.62
C THR A 105 -41.90 13.80 33.67
N ARG A 106 -42.86 13.55 32.78
CA ARG A 106 -44.11 14.33 32.69
C ARG A 106 -45.03 14.08 33.88
N GLU A 107 -45.06 12.85 34.38
CA GLU A 107 -45.82 12.49 35.59
C GLU A 107 -45.22 13.11 36.86
N LEU A 108 -43.87 13.16 36.94
CA LEU A 108 -43.14 13.81 38.03
C LEU A 108 -43.40 15.33 38.09
N GLU A 109 -43.44 16.02 36.94
CA GLU A 109 -43.77 17.45 36.86
C GLU A 109 -45.19 17.73 37.39
N VAL A 110 -46.17 16.93 36.96
CA VAL A 110 -47.59 17.08 37.37
C VAL A 110 -47.77 16.82 38.87
N LEU A 111 -47.07 15.83 39.44
CA LEU A 111 -47.10 15.56 40.87
C LEU A 111 -46.49 16.73 41.68
N THR A 112 -45.40 17.29 41.18
CA THR A 112 -44.71 18.42 41.81
C THR A 112 -45.62 19.67 41.81
N GLU A 113 -46.27 19.98 40.69
CA GLU A 113 -47.24 21.08 40.63
C GLU A 113 -48.41 20.88 41.60
N LYS A 114 -48.99 19.68 41.65
CA LYS A 114 -50.09 19.37 42.58
C LYS A 114 -49.67 19.47 44.05
N LEU A 115 -48.48 18.98 44.39
CA LEU A 115 -47.92 19.11 45.74
C LEU A 115 -47.71 20.58 46.11
N THR A 116 -47.23 21.39 45.17
CA THR A 116 -47.02 22.83 45.38
C THR A 116 -48.34 23.57 45.58
N LEU A 117 -49.39 23.22 44.83
CA LEU A 117 -50.73 23.77 44.99
C LEU A 117 -51.35 23.39 46.34
N VAL A 118 -51.26 22.12 46.74
CA VAL A 118 -51.77 21.65 48.04
C VAL A 118 -50.99 22.28 49.19
N MET A 119 -49.67 22.44 49.06
CA MET A 119 -48.88 23.16 50.07
C MET A 119 -49.23 24.65 50.12
N LYS A 120 -49.51 25.29 48.99
CA LYS A 120 -49.93 26.70 48.94
C LYS A 120 -51.33 26.92 49.53
N GLU A 121 -52.25 26.02 49.24
CA GLU A 121 -53.61 26.00 49.80
C GLU A 121 -53.57 25.76 51.32
N LYS A 122 -52.74 24.83 51.78
CA LYS A 122 -52.55 24.56 53.22
C LYS A 122 -51.78 25.67 53.93
N ALA A 123 -50.82 26.33 53.27
CA ALA A 123 -50.07 27.48 53.81
C ALA A 123 -50.93 28.74 54.00
N GLN A 124 -52.04 28.88 53.27
CA GLN A 124 -52.99 29.98 53.49
C GLN A 124 -53.84 29.78 54.74
N ASN A 125 -54.07 28.53 55.15
CA ASN A 125 -54.88 28.19 56.32
C ASN A 125 -54.07 28.10 57.63
N ASP A 126 -52.73 28.06 57.58
CA ASP A 126 -51.87 27.84 58.75
C ASP A 126 -50.82 28.96 58.93
N PRO A 127 -50.93 29.82 59.96
CA PRO A 127 -50.06 30.98 60.14
C PRO A 127 -48.59 30.65 60.45
N ASP A 128 -48.28 29.43 60.90
CA ASP A 128 -46.91 28.99 61.17
C ASP A 128 -46.15 28.50 59.92
N LEU A 129 -46.86 27.95 58.92
CA LEU A 129 -46.26 27.52 57.65
C LEU A 129 -45.75 28.71 56.82
N LYS A 130 -46.44 29.85 56.93
CA LYS A 130 -46.08 31.12 56.26
C LYS A 130 -44.75 31.68 56.74
N LYS A 131 -44.33 31.38 57.98
CA LYS A 131 -43.05 31.82 58.53
C LYS A 131 -41.90 30.91 58.07
N ALA A 132 -42.14 29.61 57.93
CA ALA A 132 -41.14 28.65 57.44
C ALA A 132 -40.82 28.84 55.94
N LEU A 133 -41.84 29.08 55.10
CA LEU A 133 -41.66 29.35 53.66
C LEU A 133 -41.00 30.70 53.34
N LYS A 134 -40.91 31.63 54.29
CA LYS A 134 -40.24 32.92 54.11
C LYS A 134 -38.73 32.84 54.39
N HIS A 135 -38.27 31.73 54.96
CA HIS A 135 -36.87 31.50 55.36
C HIS A 135 -36.21 30.30 54.65
N ALA A 136 -36.88 29.69 53.68
CA ALA A 136 -36.32 28.70 52.75
C ALA A 136 -36.29 29.30 51.34
#